data_AF-E3GL16-F1
#
_entry.id   AF-E3GL16-F1
#
_cell.length_a   1.000
_cell.length_b   1.000
_cell.length_c   1.000
_cell.angle_alpha   90.00
_cell.angle_beta   90.00
_cell.angle_gamma   90.00
#
_symmetry.space_group_name_H-M   'P 1'
#
loop_
_entity.id
_entity.type
_entity.pdbx_description
1 polymer ?
#
loop_
_entity_poly.entity_id
_entity_poly.type
_entity_poly.pdbx_seq_one_letter_code
_entity_poly.pdbx_strand_id
1 'polypeptide(L)'
;MKPYEMNEVYEISETYRGVIAAIENEECTADAMAEALAIIEDEFESKIDAVACLIKNMKARASAIKNEEQALQKRRKTTEERAEWLESCLAETLLQNGKKKLETPRNKLSFRPSVSVFIDDELGLKAMHPELTTVKTVVTPDKNAIKAELKKGVHINGAYLVEKQNLQIK
;
A
#
# COMPACT_ATOMS: atom_id res chain seq x y z
N MET A 1 -1.76 -16.59 -7.07
CA MET A 1 -1.25 -17.79 -6.38
C MET A 1 -2.30 -18.85 -6.59
N LYS A 2 -2.01 -19.95 -7.29
CA LYS A 2 -2.96 -21.07 -7.24
C LYS A 2 -2.84 -21.60 -5.80
N PRO A 3 -3.93 -21.63 -5.00
CA PRO A 3 -3.87 -21.99 -3.58
C PRO A 3 -3.15 -23.32 -3.32
N TYR A 4 -3.13 -24.18 -4.33
CA TYR A 4 -2.53 -25.50 -4.34
C TYR A 4 -0.99 -25.53 -4.16
N GLU A 5 -0.22 -24.56 -4.70
CA GLU A 5 1.26 -24.64 -4.68
C GLU A 5 1.86 -24.49 -3.27
N MET A 6 1.24 -23.71 -2.40
CA MET A 6 1.66 -23.63 -1.00
C MET A 6 1.06 -24.75 -0.15
N ASN A 7 -0.09 -25.30 -0.57
CA ASN A 7 -0.66 -26.48 0.06
C ASN A 7 0.29 -27.67 -0.07
N GLU A 8 0.91 -27.86 -1.24
CA GLU A 8 1.93 -28.90 -1.43
C GLU A 8 3.14 -28.71 -0.51
N VAL A 9 3.65 -27.47 -0.33
CA VAL A 9 4.75 -27.19 0.61
C VAL A 9 4.36 -27.51 2.05
N TYR A 10 3.11 -27.20 2.44
CA TYR A 10 2.60 -27.56 3.76
C TYR A 10 2.44 -29.06 3.94
N GLU A 11 1.91 -29.77 2.94
CA GLU A 11 1.78 -31.23 2.93
C GLU A 11 3.15 -31.91 3.08
N ILE A 12 4.17 -31.45 2.35
CA ILE A 12 5.55 -31.96 2.47
C ILE A 12 6.12 -31.66 3.88
N SER A 13 5.80 -30.52 4.47
CA SER A 13 6.24 -30.20 5.84
C SER A 13 5.54 -31.07 6.91
N GLU A 14 4.31 -31.52 6.65
CA GLU A 14 3.59 -32.46 7.51
C GLU A 14 4.13 -33.87 7.38
N THR A 15 4.43 -34.34 6.17
CA THR A 15 5.08 -35.64 5.95
C THR A 15 6.47 -35.68 6.56
N TYR A 16 7.27 -34.62 6.44
CA TYR A 16 8.56 -34.49 7.11
C TYR A 16 8.45 -34.65 8.63
N ARG A 17 7.48 -33.97 9.26
CA ARG A 17 7.20 -34.11 10.70
C ARG A 17 6.70 -35.51 11.08
N GLY A 18 5.91 -36.14 10.21
CA GLY A 18 5.45 -37.52 10.40
C GLY A 18 6.59 -38.54 10.36
N VAL A 19 7.54 -38.37 9.44
CA VAL A 19 8.76 -39.20 9.38
C VAL A 19 9.61 -39.01 10.64
N ILE A 20 9.80 -37.78 11.11
CA ILE A 20 10.47 -37.50 12.40
C ILE A 20 9.75 -38.16 13.58
N ALA A 21 8.43 -38.14 13.63
CA ALA A 21 7.67 -38.79 14.70
C ALA A 21 7.76 -40.33 14.65
N ALA A 22 7.81 -40.93 13.47
CA ALA A 22 8.02 -42.38 13.31
C ALA A 22 9.45 -42.80 13.74
N ILE A 23 10.43 -41.88 13.58
CA ILE A 23 11.80 -42.05 14.05
C ILE A 23 11.87 -42.07 15.58
N GLU A 24 11.16 -41.17 16.26
CA GLU A 24 11.11 -41.12 17.73
C GLU A 24 10.50 -42.39 18.35
N ASN A 25 9.74 -43.18 17.57
CA ASN A 25 9.09 -44.41 18.01
C ASN A 25 9.85 -45.71 17.64
N GLU A 26 11.10 -45.62 17.14
CA GLU A 26 11.96 -46.77 16.76
C GLU A 26 11.36 -47.73 15.70
N GLU A 27 10.46 -47.25 14.84
CA GLU A 27 9.76 -48.10 13.85
C GLU A 27 10.60 -48.41 12.58
N CYS A 28 11.81 -47.87 12.44
CA CYS A 28 12.63 -48.01 11.22
C CYS A 28 14.15 -48.10 11.49
N THR A 29 14.91 -48.60 10.51
CA THR A 29 16.38 -48.65 10.58
C THR A 29 17.01 -47.30 10.24
N ALA A 30 18.16 -46.99 10.85
CA ALA A 30 18.83 -45.69 10.69
C ALA A 30 19.24 -45.36 9.24
N ASP A 31 19.55 -46.37 8.41
CA ASP A 31 19.92 -46.15 6.99
C ASP A 31 18.71 -45.86 6.10
N ALA A 32 17.61 -46.62 6.26
CA ALA A 32 16.37 -46.36 5.52
C ALA A 32 15.75 -45.01 5.91
N MET A 33 15.99 -44.58 7.15
CA MET A 33 15.61 -43.28 7.68
C MET A 33 16.34 -42.12 6.99
N ALA A 34 17.66 -42.21 6.84
CA ALA A 34 18.44 -41.14 6.23
C ALA A 34 18.09 -40.93 4.75
N GLU A 35 17.81 -42.02 4.03
CA GLU A 35 17.41 -41.97 2.62
C GLU A 35 16.02 -41.33 2.44
N ALA A 36 15.04 -41.70 3.27
CA ALA A 36 13.70 -41.12 3.22
C ALA A 36 13.70 -39.63 3.56
N LEU A 37 14.50 -39.21 4.56
CA LEU A 37 14.59 -37.81 4.96
C LEU A 37 15.23 -36.95 3.85
N ALA A 38 16.29 -37.45 3.21
CA ALA A 38 16.97 -36.75 2.12
C ALA A 38 16.06 -36.53 0.91
N ILE A 39 15.20 -37.50 0.57
CA ILE A 39 14.23 -37.37 -0.53
C ILE A 39 13.19 -36.29 -0.22
N ILE A 40 12.66 -36.27 1.01
CA ILE A 40 11.65 -35.28 1.43
C ILE A 40 12.26 -33.87 1.50
N GLU A 41 13.51 -33.74 1.98
CA GLU A 41 14.22 -32.47 2.02
C GLU A 41 14.47 -31.91 0.61
N ASP A 42 14.93 -32.75 -0.34
CA ASP A 42 15.14 -32.33 -1.74
C ASP A 42 13.82 -31.89 -2.41
N GLU A 43 12.72 -32.63 -2.18
CA GLU A 43 11.40 -32.25 -2.68
C GLU A 43 10.92 -30.92 -2.06
N PHE A 44 11.15 -30.72 -0.76
CA PHE A 44 10.80 -29.50 -0.06
C PHE A 44 11.58 -28.28 -0.58
N GLU A 45 12.90 -28.41 -0.74
CA GLU A 45 13.76 -27.35 -1.27
C GLU A 45 13.36 -26.95 -2.69
N SER A 46 13.13 -27.92 -3.57
CA SER A 46 12.69 -27.70 -4.95
C SER A 46 11.35 -26.94 -5.02
N LYS A 47 10.38 -27.30 -4.18
CA LYS A 47 9.09 -26.62 -4.12
C LYS A 47 9.20 -25.21 -3.55
N ILE A 48 10.02 -24.99 -2.52
CA ILE A 48 10.29 -23.66 -1.98
C ILE A 48 10.95 -22.76 -3.03
N ASP A 49 11.93 -23.26 -3.78
CA ASP A 49 12.58 -22.49 -4.86
C ASP A 49 11.58 -22.09 -5.95
N ALA A 50 10.72 -23.02 -6.37
CA ALA A 50 9.65 -22.74 -7.33
C ALA A 50 8.70 -21.63 -6.83
N VAL A 51 8.28 -21.70 -5.56
CA VAL A 51 7.43 -20.67 -4.92
C VAL A 51 8.18 -19.33 -4.80
N ALA A 52 9.47 -19.34 -4.46
CA ALA A 52 10.30 -18.14 -4.38
C ALA A 52 10.43 -17.46 -5.77
N CYS A 53 10.67 -18.24 -6.83
CA CYS A 53 10.68 -17.78 -8.21
C CYS A 53 9.32 -17.17 -8.61
N LEU A 54 8.21 -17.81 -8.24
CA LEU A 54 6.89 -17.27 -8.47
C LEU A 54 6.66 -15.94 -7.75
N ILE A 55 7.09 -15.81 -6.50
CA ILE A 55 7.00 -14.55 -5.73
C ILE A 55 7.82 -13.45 -6.42
N LYS A 56 9.03 -13.74 -6.89
CA LYS A 56 9.85 -12.77 -7.66
C LYS A 56 9.11 -12.32 -8.92
N ASN A 57 8.52 -13.26 -9.67
CA ASN A 57 7.73 -12.94 -10.85
C ASN A 57 6.51 -12.06 -10.53
N MET A 58 5.81 -12.35 -9.43
CA MET A 58 4.67 -11.53 -8.99
C MET A 58 5.10 -10.12 -8.58
N LYS A 59 6.21 -9.97 -7.86
CA LYS A 59 6.78 -8.66 -7.50
C LYS A 59 7.21 -7.88 -8.74
N ALA A 60 7.85 -8.53 -9.71
CA ALA A 60 8.23 -7.90 -10.98
C ALA A 60 7.00 -7.43 -11.77
N ARG A 61 5.96 -8.26 -11.89
CA ARG A 61 4.69 -7.90 -12.52
C ARG A 61 4.02 -6.72 -11.81
N ALA A 62 3.94 -6.75 -10.48
CA ALA A 62 3.36 -5.64 -9.71
C ALA A 62 4.13 -4.33 -9.93
N SER A 63 5.46 -4.38 -10.01
CA SER A 63 6.28 -3.20 -10.33
C SER A 63 6.02 -2.69 -11.74
N ALA A 64 5.87 -3.57 -12.72
CA ALA A 64 5.54 -3.18 -14.10
C ALA A 64 4.17 -2.50 -14.18
N ILE A 65 3.15 -3.09 -13.55
CA ILE A 65 1.79 -2.52 -13.49
C ILE A 65 1.81 -1.13 -12.84
N LYS A 66 2.53 -0.97 -11.72
CA LYS A 66 2.65 0.32 -11.03
C LYS A 66 3.27 1.40 -11.92
N ASN A 67 4.28 1.05 -12.73
CA ASN A 67 4.91 2.00 -13.64
C ASN A 67 3.93 2.45 -14.73
N GLU A 68 3.13 1.53 -15.29
CA GLU A 68 2.08 1.86 -16.26
C GLU A 68 0.98 2.71 -15.63
N GLU A 69 0.54 2.37 -14.41
CA GLU A 69 -0.45 3.14 -13.66
C GLU A 69 0.02 4.59 -13.47
N GLN A 70 1.27 4.81 -13.08
CA GLN A 70 1.84 6.15 -12.94
C GLN A 70 1.85 6.92 -14.27
N ALA A 71 2.20 6.25 -15.37
CA ALA A 71 2.18 6.86 -16.69
C ALA A 71 0.75 7.25 -17.12
N LEU A 72 -0.24 6.38 -16.88
CA LEU A 72 -1.65 6.64 -17.15
C LEU A 72 -2.20 7.74 -16.24
N GLN A 73 -1.85 7.75 -14.96
CA GLN A 73 -2.25 8.78 -14.02
C GLN A 73 -1.72 10.15 -14.43
N LYS A 74 -0.46 10.23 -14.89
CA LYS A 74 0.11 11.46 -15.44
C LYS A 74 -0.66 11.95 -16.65
N ARG A 75 -0.94 11.07 -17.62
CA ARG A 75 -1.75 11.39 -18.81
C ARG A 75 -3.15 11.88 -18.44
N ARG A 76 -3.82 11.22 -17.49
CA ARG A 76 -5.12 11.64 -16.96
C ARG A 76 -5.06 13.05 -16.40
N LYS A 77 -4.11 13.32 -15.50
CA LYS A 77 -3.94 14.64 -14.87
C LYS A 77 -3.70 15.74 -15.90
N THR A 78 -2.81 15.51 -16.88
CA THR A 78 -2.56 16.50 -17.93
C THR A 78 -3.80 16.80 -18.77
N THR A 79 -4.62 15.78 -19.07
CA THR A 79 -5.89 15.97 -19.78
C THR A 79 -6.92 16.73 -18.93
N GLU A 80 -7.02 16.43 -17.64
CA GLU A 80 -7.87 17.14 -16.68
C GLU A 80 -7.47 18.62 -16.56
N GLU A 81 -6.19 18.90 -16.32
CA GLU A 81 -5.65 20.26 -16.27
C GLU A 81 -5.92 21.03 -17.57
N ARG A 82 -5.79 20.36 -18.73
CA ARG A 82 -6.08 20.98 -20.02
C ARG A 82 -7.56 21.28 -20.20
N ALA A 83 -8.45 20.41 -19.72
CA ALA A 83 -9.90 20.63 -19.75
C ALA A 83 -10.29 21.80 -18.83
N GLU A 84 -9.80 21.82 -17.59
CA GLU A 84 -10.02 22.91 -16.63
C GLU A 84 -9.53 24.27 -17.18
N TRP A 85 -8.37 24.28 -17.83
CA TRP A 85 -7.86 25.47 -18.50
C TRP A 85 -8.79 25.93 -19.64
N LEU A 86 -9.28 25.01 -20.48
CA LEU A 86 -10.22 25.33 -21.56
C LEU A 86 -11.55 25.87 -21.01
N GLU A 87 -12.07 25.28 -19.93
CA GLU A 87 -13.27 25.77 -19.25
C GLU A 87 -13.06 27.19 -18.71
N SER A 88 -11.91 27.45 -18.10
CA SER A 88 -11.56 28.77 -17.58
C SER A 88 -11.45 29.83 -18.70
N CYS A 89 -10.76 29.51 -19.80
CA CYS A 89 -10.68 30.39 -20.96
C CYS A 89 -12.06 30.66 -21.59
N LEU A 90 -12.90 29.62 -21.70
CA LEU A 90 -14.26 29.76 -22.23
C LEU A 90 -15.12 30.63 -21.31
N ALA A 91 -15.04 30.41 -19.99
CA ALA A 91 -15.72 31.21 -18.98
C ALA A 91 -15.32 32.69 -19.07
N GLU A 92 -14.02 32.97 -19.10
CA GLU A 92 -13.49 34.33 -19.23
C GLU A 92 -13.97 34.99 -20.52
N THR A 93 -13.89 34.29 -21.65
CA THR A 93 -14.33 34.81 -22.96
C THR A 93 -15.83 35.15 -22.94
N LEU A 94 -16.67 34.29 -22.37
CA LEU A 94 -18.11 34.54 -22.25
C LEU A 94 -18.40 35.76 -21.36
N LEU A 95 -17.69 35.90 -20.24
CA LEU A 95 -17.84 37.04 -19.33
C LEU A 95 -17.38 38.35 -19.96
N GLN A 96 -16.23 38.37 -20.66
CA GLN A 96 -15.73 39.54 -21.38
C GLN A 96 -16.70 40.01 -22.47
N ASN A 97 -17.42 39.08 -23.10
CA ASN A 97 -18.46 39.37 -24.09
C ASN A 97 -19.85 39.62 -23.46
N GLY A 98 -19.95 39.73 -22.14
CA GLY A 98 -21.21 39.99 -21.42
C GLY A 98 -22.24 38.86 -21.47
N LYS A 99 -21.86 37.66 -21.96
CA LYS A 99 -22.77 36.52 -22.13
C LYS A 99 -22.77 35.65 -20.87
N LYS A 100 -23.80 35.81 -20.02
CA LYS A 100 -23.99 34.97 -18.83
C LYS A 100 -24.66 33.61 -19.10
N LYS A 101 -25.26 33.45 -20.28
CA LYS A 101 -25.87 32.20 -20.76
C LYS A 101 -25.66 32.09 -22.27
N LEU A 102 -25.36 30.88 -22.74
CA LEU A 102 -25.26 30.57 -24.17
C LEU A 102 -25.90 29.21 -24.43
N GLU A 103 -26.82 29.14 -25.37
CA GLU A 103 -27.46 27.90 -25.80
C GLU A 103 -27.17 27.69 -27.29
N THR A 104 -26.74 26.48 -27.63
CA THR A 104 -26.42 26.03 -28.98
C THR A 104 -27.17 24.73 -29.24
N PRO A 105 -27.32 24.27 -30.49
CA PRO A 105 -28.01 23.02 -30.77
C PRO A 105 -27.47 21.79 -30.02
N ARG A 106 -26.21 21.83 -29.54
CA ARG A 106 -25.56 20.70 -28.87
C ARG A 106 -25.25 20.94 -27.39
N ASN A 107 -25.18 22.20 -26.93
CA ASN A 107 -24.69 22.54 -25.60
C ASN A 107 -25.43 23.73 -25.00
N LYS A 108 -25.58 23.71 -23.67
CA LYS A 108 -26.11 24.81 -22.87
C LYS A 108 -25.08 25.20 -21.81
N LEU A 109 -24.65 26.46 -21.85
CA LEU A 109 -23.67 27.04 -20.93
C LEU A 109 -24.37 28.08 -20.07
N SER A 110 -24.17 27.98 -18.75
CA SER A 110 -24.69 28.95 -17.79
C SER A 110 -23.77 29.06 -16.59
N PHE A 111 -23.55 30.27 -16.10
CA PHE A 111 -22.85 30.47 -14.84
C PHE A 111 -23.77 30.19 -13.66
N ARG A 112 -23.29 29.41 -12.70
CA ARG A 112 -23.93 29.24 -11.39
C ARG A 112 -23.30 30.24 -10.42
N PRO A 113 -24.09 31.01 -9.66
CA PRO A 113 -23.53 31.81 -8.58
C PRO A 113 -22.97 30.87 -7.50
N SER A 114 -21.70 31.04 -7.17
CA SER A 114 -21.06 30.50 -5.98
C SER A 114 -20.61 31.66 -5.09
N VAL A 115 -20.76 31.48 -3.78
CA VAL A 115 -20.25 32.44 -2.79
C VAL A 115 -19.15 31.71 -2.04
N SER A 116 -17.94 32.23 -2.13
CA SER A 116 -16.80 31.78 -1.32
C SER A 116 -16.43 32.88 -0.33
N VAL A 117 -16.08 32.48 0.90
CA VAL A 117 -15.51 33.40 1.88
C VAL A 117 -14.03 33.56 1.55
N PHE A 118 -13.63 34.77 1.20
CA PHE A 118 -12.23 35.15 1.11
C PHE A 118 -11.82 35.73 2.45
N ILE A 119 -10.75 35.19 3.04
CA ILE A 119 -10.17 35.68 4.29
C ILE A 119 -8.90 36.42 3.90
N ASP A 120 -8.89 37.73 4.11
CA ASP A 120 -7.78 38.63 3.79
C ASP A 120 -6.69 38.61 4.87
N ASP A 121 -7.08 38.60 6.14
CA ASP A 121 -6.19 38.46 7.30
C ASP A 121 -6.64 37.31 8.20
N GLU A 122 -6.00 36.16 8.02
CA GLU A 122 -6.29 34.96 8.79
C GLU A 122 -5.91 35.12 10.28
N LEU A 123 -4.91 35.93 10.61
CA LEU A 123 -4.45 36.15 11.98
C LEU A 123 -5.37 37.10 12.74
N GLY A 124 -5.74 38.22 12.11
CA GLY A 124 -6.74 39.15 12.64
C GLY A 124 -8.08 38.46 12.83
N LEU A 125 -8.52 37.64 11.86
CA LEU A 125 -9.76 36.86 11.96
C LEU A 125 -9.69 35.86 13.12
N LYS A 126 -8.57 35.15 13.31
CA LYS A 126 -8.38 34.24 14.45
C LYS A 126 -8.44 34.95 15.79
N ALA A 127 -7.92 36.17 15.89
CA ALA A 127 -7.91 36.96 17.12
C ALA A 127 -9.26 37.59 17.43
N MET A 128 -9.98 38.07 16.40
CA MET A 128 -11.25 38.79 16.52
C MET A 128 -12.45 37.84 16.60
N HIS A 129 -12.37 36.67 15.95
CA HIS A 129 -13.45 35.70 15.82
C HIS A 129 -12.98 34.26 16.12
N PRO A 130 -12.52 33.96 17.35
CA PRO A 130 -12.09 32.63 17.74
C PRO A 130 -13.19 31.56 17.58
N GLU A 131 -14.47 31.94 17.65
CA GLU A 131 -15.64 31.07 17.45
C GLU A 131 -15.78 30.49 16.03
N LEU A 132 -15.16 31.14 15.03
CA LEU A 132 -15.15 30.68 13.64
C LEU A 132 -13.87 29.88 13.30
N THR A 133 -13.02 29.63 14.29
CA THR A 133 -11.75 28.92 14.11
C THR A 133 -11.80 27.52 14.68
N THR A 134 -11.10 26.57 14.04
CA THR A 134 -10.97 25.21 14.54
C THR A 134 -9.50 24.87 14.71
N VAL A 135 -9.08 24.59 15.95
CA VAL A 135 -7.73 24.12 16.25
C VAL A 135 -7.67 22.61 16.12
N LYS A 136 -6.90 22.12 15.14
CA LYS A 136 -6.59 20.69 14.99
C LYS A 136 -5.22 20.41 15.58
N THR A 137 -5.17 19.89 16.81
CA THR A 137 -3.92 19.39 17.42
C THR A 137 -3.87 17.88 17.25
N VAL A 138 -2.98 17.40 16.37
CA VAL A 138 -2.73 15.96 16.20
C VAL A 138 -1.48 15.61 17.00
N VAL A 139 -1.66 14.95 18.14
CA VAL A 139 -0.57 14.37 18.92
C VAL A 139 -0.51 12.89 18.59
N THR A 140 0.49 12.49 17.82
CA THR A 140 0.75 11.09 17.48
C THR A 140 2.03 10.62 18.16
N PRO A 141 2.05 9.40 18.73
CA PRO A 141 3.26 8.84 19.29
C PRO A 141 4.29 8.58 18.18
N ASP A 142 5.48 9.18 18.31
CA ASP A 142 6.59 8.92 17.39
C ASP A 142 7.18 7.53 17.68
N LYS A 143 6.72 6.56 16.90
CA LYS A 143 7.17 5.17 17.00
C LYS A 143 8.67 5.01 16.76
N ASN A 144 9.32 5.90 16.01
CA ASN A 144 10.75 5.81 15.75
C ASN A 144 11.56 6.29 16.96
N ALA A 145 11.15 7.41 17.58
CA ALA A 145 11.75 7.89 18.82
C ALA A 145 11.56 6.88 19.96
N ILE A 146 10.34 6.36 20.12
CA ILE A 146 10.03 5.31 21.11
C ILE A 146 10.87 4.05 20.87
N LYS A 147 11.01 3.61 19.61
CA LYS A 147 11.85 2.45 19.25
C LYS A 147 13.33 2.70 19.54
N ALA A 148 13.83 3.92 19.36
CA ALA A 148 15.22 4.27 19.66
C ALA A 148 15.51 4.23 21.16
N GLU A 149 14.60 4.76 21.99
CA GLU A 149 14.74 4.76 23.45
C GLU A 149 14.57 3.37 24.06
N LEU A 150 13.60 2.58 23.58
CA LEU A 150 13.46 1.17 24.00
C LEU A 150 14.71 0.33 23.66
N LYS A 151 15.39 0.62 22.53
CA LYS A 151 16.65 -0.05 22.16
C LYS A 151 17.84 0.33 23.05
N LYS A 152 17.81 1.51 23.68
CA LYS A 152 18.84 1.96 24.64
C LYS A 152 18.62 1.39 26.05
N GLY A 153 17.56 0.60 26.26
CA GLY A 153 17.21 0.03 27.56
C GLY A 153 16.35 0.94 28.44
N VAL A 154 15.83 2.05 27.91
CA VAL A 154 14.90 2.91 28.64
C VAL A 154 13.52 2.26 28.65
N HIS A 155 12.97 2.00 29.83
CA HIS A 155 11.63 1.47 29.96
C HIS A 155 10.58 2.56 29.67
N ILE A 156 9.78 2.37 28.63
CA ILE A 156 8.65 3.24 28.27
C ILE A 156 7.35 2.49 28.55
N ASN A 157 6.57 2.98 29.53
CA ASN A 157 5.29 2.36 29.86
C ASN A 157 4.33 2.42 28.65
N GLY A 158 3.79 1.26 28.26
CA GLY A 158 2.91 1.13 27.09
C GLY A 158 3.60 0.88 25.74
N ALA A 159 4.93 0.72 25.68
CA ALA A 159 5.65 0.36 24.47
C ALA A 159 6.67 -0.76 24.70
N TYR A 160 6.70 -1.76 23.82
CA TYR A 160 7.61 -2.90 23.90
C TYR A 160 8.15 -3.26 22.51
N LEU A 161 9.37 -3.80 22.46
CA LEU A 161 9.96 -4.32 21.24
C LEU A 161 9.39 -5.70 20.95
N VAL A 162 8.90 -5.90 19.72
CA VAL A 162 8.48 -7.22 19.22
C VAL A 162 9.46 -7.62 18.13
N GLU A 163 10.19 -8.71 18.37
CA GLU A 163 11.03 -9.32 17.34
C GLU A 163 10.15 -10.08 16.36
N LYS A 164 10.33 -9.78 15.07
CA LYS A 164 9.67 -10.46 13.97
C LYS A 164 10.72 -10.93 12.99
N GLN A 165 10.71 -12.22 12.67
CA GLN A 165 11.50 -12.74 11.57
C GLN A 165 10.77 -12.44 10.26
N ASN A 166 11.39 -11.61 9.41
CA ASN A 166 10.83 -11.25 8.11
C ASN A 166 11.57 -12.04 7.03
N LEU A 167 10.83 -12.88 6.28
CA LEU A 167 11.38 -13.63 5.16
C LEU A 167 11.92 -12.66 4.08
N GLN A 168 13.17 -12.83 3.70
CA GLN A 168 13.80 -12.09 2.59
C GLN A 168 13.98 -13.02 1.40
N ILE A 169 13.36 -12.68 0.27
CA ILE A 169 13.54 -13.38 -1.01
C ILE A 169 14.35 -12.44 -1.91
N LYS A 170 15.62 -12.79 -2.14
CA LYS A 170 16.57 -12.08 -3.01
C LYS A 170 16.75 -12.85 -4.30
#